data_AF-A0A497EW68-F1
#
_entry.id   AF-A0A497EW68-F1
#
_cell.length_a   1.000
_cell.length_b   1.000
_cell.length_c   1.000
_cell.angle_alpha   90.00
_cell.angle_beta   90.00
_cell.angle_gamma   90.00
#
_symmetry.space_group_name_H-M   'P 1'
#
loop_
_entity.id
_entity.type
_entity.pdbx_description
1 polymer ?
#
loop_
_entity_poly.entity_id
_entity_poly.type
_entity_poly.pdbx_seq_one_letter_code
_entity_poly.pdbx_strand_id
1 'polypeptide(L)' 'MKWMATTLTPCIGGCRGGGGWKECPVRKCCIEKNVDFCFEYSEFPCKILEEFSPHVVDRLREIKELGIENWIKRQLA' A
#
# COMPACT_ATOMS: atom_id res chain seq x y z
N MET A 1 -11.99 5.34 -2.11
CA MET A 1 -11.02 4.32 -1.65
C MET A 1 -11.18 3.86 -0.20
N LYS A 2 -11.96 4.56 0.66
CA LYS A 2 -12.11 4.23 2.09
C LYS A 2 -12.61 2.79 2.37
N TRP A 3 -13.54 2.29 1.54
CA TRP A 3 -14.08 0.93 1.70
C TRP A 3 -13.00 -0.16 1.52
N MET A 4 -12.07 0.01 0.58
CA MET A 4 -11.00 -0.98 0.29
C MET A 4 -10.02 -1.09 1.45
N ALA A 5 -9.70 0.04 2.08
CA ALA A 5 -8.78 0.10 3.22
C ALA A 5 -9.33 -0.55 4.49
N THR A 6 -10.66 -0.65 4.62
CA THR A 6 -11.34 -1.26 5.76
C THR A 6 -11.78 -2.71 5.52
N THR A 7 -11.89 -3.14 4.26
CA THR A 7 -12.48 -4.44 3.91
C THR A 7 -11.48 -5.48 3.41
N LEU A 8 -10.40 -5.08 2.73
CA LEU A 8 -9.49 -6.06 2.07
C LEU A 8 -8.18 -6.26 2.84
N THR A 9 -7.45 -5.21 3.22
CA THR A 9 -6.33 -5.19 4.19
C THR A 9 -5.78 -3.74 4.23
N PRO A 10 -5.08 -3.33 5.30
CA PRO A 10 -4.69 -1.94 5.56
C PRO A 10 -4.00 -1.20 4.40
N CYS A 11 -3.25 -1.91 3.55
CA CYS A 11 -2.42 -1.32 2.49
C CYS A 11 -3.05 -1.35 1.09
N ILE A 12 -4.27 -1.88 0.92
CA ILE A 12 -4.89 -2.05 -0.41
C ILE A 12 -5.58 -0.77 -0.90
N GLY A 13 -6.18 0.01 0.01
CA GLY A 13 -6.83 1.28 -0.34
C GLY A 13 -5.87 2.48 -0.42
N GLY A 14 -4.56 2.24 -0.48
CA GLY A 14 -3.51 3.24 -0.32
C GLY A 14 -3.33 3.68 1.13
N CYS A 15 -2.15 4.21 1.47
CA CYS A 15 -1.85 4.69 2.83
C CYS A 15 -2.82 5.82 3.28
N ARG A 16 -3.38 6.56 2.31
CA ARG A 16 -4.35 7.63 2.53
C ARG A 16 -5.80 7.13 2.65
N GLY A 17 -6.06 5.86 2.37
CA GLY A 17 -7.39 5.24 2.45
C GLY A 17 -7.94 5.07 3.86
N GLY A 18 -7.10 5.22 4.89
CA GLY A 18 -7.52 5.19 6.30
C GLY A 18 -7.53 3.80 6.95
N GLY A 19 -6.90 2.81 6.33
CA GLY A 19 -6.67 1.48 6.92
C GLY A 19 -5.44 1.44 7.85
N GLY A 20 -5.37 0.40 8.69
CA GLY A 20 -4.23 0.15 9.58
C GLY A 20 -4.18 1.03 10.83
N TRP A 21 -3.08 0.93 11.58
CA TRP A 21 -2.84 1.77 12.75
C TRP A 21 -2.51 3.23 12.37
N LYS A 22 -2.87 4.18 13.25
CA LYS A 22 -2.72 5.63 12.96
C LYS A 22 -1.25 6.06 12.85
N GLU A 23 -0.37 5.46 13.64
CA GLU A 23 1.04 5.87 13.79
C GLU A 23 2.01 5.16 12.85
N CYS A 24 1.52 4.55 11.75
CA CYS A 24 2.37 3.81 10.81
C CYS A 24 3.49 4.68 10.22
N PRO A 25 4.77 4.31 10.39
CA PRO A 25 5.89 5.03 9.77
C PRO A 25 5.77 5.06 8.24
N VAL A 26 5.33 3.96 7.63
CA VAL A 26 5.10 3.88 6.18
C VAL A 26 3.98 4.82 5.74
N ARG A 27 2.89 4.94 6.52
CA ARG A 27 1.80 5.88 6.22
C ARG A 27 2.26 7.32 6.28
N LYS A 28 3.03 7.69 7.32
CA LYS A 28 3.60 9.04 7.46
C LYS A 28 4.47 9.36 6.25
N CYS A 29 5.35 8.44 5.88
CA CYS A 29 6.20 8.55 4.68
C CYS A 29 5.37 8.76 3.40
N CYS A 30 4.32 7.98 3.16
CA CYS A 30 3.46 8.15 1.98
C CYS A 30 2.69 9.48 1.98
N ILE A 31 2.24 9.95 3.15
CA ILE A 31 1.57 11.26 3.28
C ILE A 31 2.56 12.39 2.99
N GLU A 32 3.75 12.35 3.58
CA GLU A 32 4.80 13.36 3.38
C GLU A 32 5.26 13.43 1.92
N LYS A 33 5.38 12.27 1.26
CA LYS A 33 5.76 12.16 -0.16
C LYS A 33 4.57 12.34 -1.11
N ASN A 34 3.35 12.50 -0.60
CA ASN A 34 2.11 12.64 -1.37
C ASN A 34 1.89 11.53 -2.41
N VAL A 35 2.17 10.28 -2.02
CA VAL A 35 1.94 9.06 -2.82
C VAL A 35 0.85 8.19 -2.19
N ASP A 36 0.10 7.46 -3.00
CA ASP A 36 -0.92 6.53 -2.53
C ASP A 36 -0.32 5.14 -2.24
N PHE A 37 0.65 4.74 -3.06
CA PHE A 37 1.36 3.47 -2.94
C PHE A 37 2.88 3.66 -2.89
N CYS A 38 3.56 2.81 -2.12
CA CYS A 38 5.02 2.91 -1.97
C CYS A 38 5.76 2.70 -3.30
N PHE A 39 5.18 1.94 -4.24
CA PHE A 39 5.78 1.66 -5.54
C PHE A 39 5.77 2.84 -6.52
N GLU A 40 5.04 3.92 -6.21
CA GLU A 40 5.05 5.17 -6.97
C GLU A 40 6.37 5.94 -6.75
N TYR A 41 7.13 5.56 -5.72
CA TYR A 41 8.43 6.12 -5.43
C TYR A 41 9.55 5.41 -6.19
N SER A 42 10.57 6.16 -6.62
CA SER A 42 11.70 5.62 -7.37
C SER A 42 12.57 4.65 -6.56
N GLU A 43 12.66 4.83 -5.24
CA GLU A 43 13.47 3.98 -4.37
C GLU A 43 12.70 2.76 -3.83
N PHE A 44 11.64 2.31 -4.49
CA PHE A 44 10.86 1.15 -4.05
C PHE A 44 11.49 -0.20 -4.46
N PRO A 45 11.58 -1.18 -3.55
CA PRO A 45 11.29 -1.10 -2.11
C PRO A 45 12.38 -0.32 -1.36
N CYS A 46 11.97 0.56 -0.43
CA CYS A 46 12.89 1.38 0.35
C CYS A 46 13.11 0.79 1.75
N LYS A 47 14.18 1.22 2.42
CA LYS A 47 14.54 0.74 3.75
C LYS A 47 13.41 0.84 4.79
N ILE A 48 12.63 1.93 4.77
CA ILE A 48 11.48 2.10 5.68
C ILE A 48 10.43 1.00 5.44
N LEU A 49 10.15 0.68 4.19
CA LEU A 49 9.17 -0.35 3.86
C LEU A 49 9.69 -1.73 4.27
N GLU A 50 10.95 -2.02 4.00
CA GLU A 50 11.59 -3.30 4.35
C GLU A 50 11.71 -3.50 5.86
N GLU A 51 11.91 -2.43 6.63
CA GLU A 51 12.03 -2.49 8.09
C GLU A 51 10.67 -2.63 8.78
N PHE A 52 9.67 -1.83 8.37
CA PHE A 52 8.39 -1.76 9.07
C PHE A 52 7.30 -2.65 8.47
N SER A 53 7.39 -3.04 7.21
CA SER A 53 6.36 -3.83 6.53
C SER A 53 6.92 -4.68 5.37
N PRO A 54 7.94 -5.54 5.59
CA PRO A 54 8.55 -6.33 4.51
C PRO A 54 7.54 -7.26 3.82
N HIS A 55 6.55 -7.76 4.58
CA HIS A 55 5.50 -8.65 4.10
C HIS A 55 4.55 -8.02 3.06
N VAL A 56 4.57 -6.69 2.87
CA VAL A 56 3.74 -6.03 1.84
C VAL A 56 4.51 -5.80 0.53
N VAL A 57 5.82 -6.01 0.49
CA VAL A 57 6.66 -5.68 -0.67
C VAL A 57 6.22 -6.45 -1.92
N ASP A 58 6.07 -7.76 -1.82
CA ASP A 58 5.68 -8.60 -2.97
C ASP A 58 4.27 -8.28 -3.45
N ARG A 59 3.35 -8.01 -2.53
CA ARG A 59 2.01 -7.54 -2.88
C ARG A 59 2.04 -6.21 -3.62
N LEU A 60 2.86 -5.26 -3.18
CA LEU A 60 2.99 -3.96 -3.84
C LEU A 60 3.64 -4.10 -5.22
N ARG A 61 4.54 -5.08 -5.43
CA ARG A 61 5.03 -5.45 -6.78
C ARG A 61 3.89 -5.98 -7.65
N GLU A 62 3.08 -6.88 -7.11
CA GLU A 62 1.93 -7.45 -7.83
C GLU A 62 0.92 -6.35 -8.22
N ILE A 63 0.59 -5.44 -7.30
CA ILE A 63 -0.30 -4.30 -7.57
C ILE A 63 0.30 -3.37 -8.63
N LYS A 64 1.62 -3.13 -8.60
CA LYS A 64 2.33 -2.34 -9.61
C LYS A 64 2.22 -2.96 -11.01
N GLU A 65 2.32 -4.28 -11.10
CA GLU A 65 2.29 -5.02 -12.37
C GLU A 65 0.87 -5.19 -12.92
N LEU A 66 -0.10 -5.55 -12.08
CA LEU A 66 -1.48 -5.84 -12.49
C LEU A 66 -2.37 -4.59 -12.57
N GLY A 67 -2.03 -3.55 -11.80
CA GLY A 67 -2.92 -2.44 -11.49
C GLY A 67 -3.91 -2.78 -10.37
N ILE A 68 -4.23 -1.79 -9.54
CA ILE A 68 -5.03 -1.98 -8.33
C ILE A 68 -6.42 -2.58 -8.60
N GLU A 69 -7.08 -2.18 -9.70
CA GLU A 69 -8.41 -2.69 -10.03
C GLU A 69 -8.41 -4.18 -10.36
N ASN A 70 -7.45 -4.63 -11.17
CA ASN A 70 -7.33 -6.04 -11.54
C ASN A 70 -6.90 -6.89 -10.34
N TRP A 71 -6.00 -6.36 -9.54
CA TRP A 71 -5.58 -7.01 -8.30
C TRP A 71 -6.77 -7.22 -7.35
N ILE A 72 -7.64 -6.21 -7.17
CA ILE A 72 -8.86 -6.33 -6.35
C ILE A 72 -9.83 -7.35 -6.94
N LYS A 73 -10.06 -7.32 -8.26
CA LYS A 73 -10.92 -8.31 -8.93
C LYS A 73 -10.44 -9.74 -8.67
N ARG A 74 -9.13 -9.96 -8.64
CA ARG A 74 -8.52 -11.27 -8.31
C ARG A 74 -8.76 -11.71 -6.86
N GLN A 75 -8.80 -10.78 -5.90
CA GLN A 75 -9.06 -11.12 -4.49
C GLN A 75 -10.53 -11.37 -4.17
N LEU A 76 -11.43 -10.85 -5.00
CA LEU A 76 -12.89 -10.99 -4.84
C LEU A 76 -13.49 -12.13 -5.69
N ALA A 77 -12.66 -12.80 -6.50
CA ALA A 77 -13.02 -13.98 -7.29
C ALA A 77 -12.87 -15.26 -6.46
#